data_AF-A0A656JPD0-F1
#
_entry.id   AF-A0A656JPD0-F1
#
_cell.length_a   1.000
_cell.length_b   1.000
_cell.length_c   1.000
_cell.angle_alpha   90.00
_cell.angle_beta   90.00
_cell.angle_gamma   90.00
#
_symmetry.space_group_name_H-M   'P 1'
#
loop_
_entity.id
_entity.type
_entity.pdbx_description
1 polymer ?
#
loop_
_entity_poly.entity_id
_entity_poly.type
_entity_poly.pdbx_seq_one_letter_code
_entity_poly.pdbx_strand_id
1 'polypeptide(L)'
;MKSLFSGTVVAGLLLSASMLVSAADMPQTASPEGAEVYIISPSDGETVTSPFKVQFGLKGMGVAPAGVDVPETGHHHLLIDVK
;
A
#
# COMPACT_ATOMS: atom_id res chain seq x y z
N MET A 1 -47.65 -33.31 -7.13
CA MET A 1 -46.58 -33.02 -6.14
C MET A 1 -45.34 -32.60 -6.90
N LYS A 2 -45.08 -31.30 -7.04
CA LYS A 2 -43.83 -30.76 -7.61
C LYS A 2 -43.44 -29.54 -6.79
N SER A 3 -42.25 -29.67 -6.22
CA SER A 3 -41.65 -28.90 -5.14
C SER A 3 -41.65 -27.39 -5.39
N LEU A 4 -42.24 -26.65 -4.45
CA LEU A 4 -41.82 -25.29 -4.12
C LEU A 4 -40.49 -25.40 -3.34
N PHE A 5 -39.78 -24.30 -3.12
CA PHE A 5 -38.46 -24.19 -2.47
C PHE A 5 -37.24 -24.40 -3.38
N SER A 6 -36.72 -23.28 -3.94
CA SER A 6 -35.28 -22.94 -3.89
C SER A 6 -35.02 -21.72 -4.78
N GLY A 7 -35.47 -20.54 -4.36
CA GLY A 7 -35.16 -19.28 -5.05
C GLY A 7 -34.28 -18.33 -4.24
N THR A 8 -34.38 -18.36 -2.91
CA THR A 8 -33.96 -17.22 -2.08
C THR A 8 -32.64 -17.42 -1.33
N VAL A 9 -32.11 -18.65 -1.24
CA VAL A 9 -30.87 -18.91 -0.46
C VAL A 9 -29.59 -18.65 -1.28
N VAL A 10 -29.65 -18.74 -2.62
CA VAL A 10 -28.44 -18.64 -3.47
C VAL A 10 -27.99 -17.19 -3.68
N ALA A 11 -28.91 -16.22 -3.68
CA ALA A 11 -28.57 -14.81 -3.94
C ALA A 11 -27.82 -14.13 -2.78
N GLY A 12 -28.07 -14.55 -1.53
CA GLY A 12 -27.40 -13.99 -0.35
C GLY A 12 -25.93 -14.41 -0.23
N LEU A 13 -25.59 -15.63 -0.66
CA LEU A 13 -24.25 -16.19 -0.52
C LEU A 13 -23.23 -15.56 -1.50
N LEU A 14 -23.70 -15.08 -2.65
CA LEU A 14 -22.85 -14.49 -3.69
C LEU A 14 -22.46 -13.03 -3.40
N LEU A 15 -23.23 -12.30 -2.59
CA LEU A 15 -22.90 -10.91 -2.21
C LEU A 15 -21.90 -10.83 -1.06
N SER A 16 -21.76 -11.89 -0.25
CA SER A 16 -20.88 -11.91 0.92
C SER A 16 -19.41 -12.20 0.58
N ALA A 17 -19.13 -12.77 -0.60
CA ALA A 17 -17.77 -13.14 -1.02
C ALA A 17 -16.96 -11.99 -1.62
N SER A 18 -17.61 -10.86 -1.96
CA SER A 18 -17.01 -9.77 -2.74
C SER A 18 -16.17 -8.78 -1.93
N MET A 19 -16.09 -8.92 -0.59
CA MET A 19 -15.48 -7.92 0.30
C MET A 19 -14.14 -8.36 0.92
N LEU A 20 -13.54 -9.43 0.42
CA LEU A 20 -12.23 -9.91 0.87
C LEU A 20 -11.12 -9.46 -0.10
N VAL A 21 -10.99 -8.15 -0.35
CA VAL A 21 -9.78 -7.62 -0.99
C VAL A 21 -8.82 -7.17 0.11
N SER A 22 -7.69 -7.87 0.23
CA SER A 22 -6.64 -7.49 1.18
C SER A 22 -5.85 -6.33 0.59
N ALA A 23 -5.45 -5.36 1.41
CA ALA A 23 -4.58 -4.26 0.98
C ALA A 23 -3.22 -4.77 0.44
N ALA A 24 -2.86 -6.02 0.73
CA ALA A 24 -1.68 -6.70 0.21
C ALA A 24 -1.77 -7.07 -1.29
N ASP A 25 -2.96 -7.04 -1.90
CA ASP A 25 -3.16 -7.43 -3.31
C ASP A 25 -3.02 -6.25 -4.31
N MET A 26 -2.54 -5.09 -3.86
CA MET A 26 -2.25 -3.97 -4.75
C MET A 26 -1.12 -4.35 -5.73
N PRO A 27 -1.31 -4.23 -7.05
CA PRO A 27 -0.26 -4.50 -8.02
C PRO A 27 0.97 -3.62 -7.76
N GLN A 28 2.08 -4.24 -7.38
CA GLN A 28 3.37 -3.56 -7.24
C GLN A 28 4.24 -3.87 -8.45
N THR A 29 4.87 -2.84 -9.00
CA THR A 29 5.93 -3.00 -10.00
C THR A 29 7.27 -3.17 -9.28
N ALA A 30 8.15 -3.98 -9.85
CA ALA A 30 9.49 -4.13 -9.31
C ALA A 30 10.26 -2.81 -9.43
N SER A 31 11.01 -2.45 -8.39
CA SER A 31 11.93 -1.31 -8.45
C SER A 31 13.16 -1.65 -9.31
N PRO A 32 13.85 -0.64 -9.89
CA PRO A 32 15.12 -0.85 -10.58
C PRO A 32 16.16 -1.52 -9.70
N GLU A 33 17.11 -2.25 -10.31
CA GLU A 33 18.20 -2.90 -9.57
C GLU A 33 19.03 -1.85 -8.82
N GLY A 34 19.31 -2.11 -7.54
CA GLY A 34 20.06 -1.20 -6.68
C GLY A 34 19.31 0.07 -6.28
N ALA A 35 18.00 0.14 -6.51
CA ALA A 35 17.15 1.20 -5.97
C ALA A 35 17.02 1.05 -4.45
N GLU A 36 17.17 2.17 -3.74
CA GLU A 36 17.17 2.21 -2.27
C GLU A 36 16.43 3.45 -1.80
N VAL A 37 15.59 3.29 -0.77
CA VAL A 37 14.97 4.38 -0.02
C VAL A 37 15.47 4.31 1.42
N TYR A 38 15.78 5.46 2.00
CA TYR A 38 16.31 5.55 3.35
C TYR A 38 15.94 6.86 4.02
N ILE A 39 16.13 6.94 5.33
CA ILE A 39 15.94 8.16 6.12
C ILE A 39 17.32 8.78 6.35
N ILE A 40 17.50 10.02 5.89
CA ILE A 40 18.70 10.84 6.14
C ILE A 40 18.62 11.46 7.55
N SER A 41 17.43 11.93 7.93
CA SER A 41 17.16 12.45 9.27
C SER A 41 15.70 12.15 9.66
N PRO A 42 15.40 11.89 10.95
CA PRO A 42 16.34 11.71 12.06
C PRO A 42 17.23 10.48 11.87
N SER A 43 18.37 10.45 12.57
CA SER A 43 19.23 9.26 12.60
C SER A 43 18.54 8.13 13.37
N ASP A 44 18.92 6.88 13.11
CA ASP A 44 18.39 5.74 13.85
C ASP A 44 18.63 5.90 15.36
N GLY A 45 17.57 5.74 16.17
CA GLY A 45 17.57 5.95 17.61
C GLY A 45 17.59 7.41 18.10
N GLU A 46 17.60 8.41 17.21
CA GLU A 46 17.59 9.81 17.61
C GLU A 46 16.27 10.21 18.28
N THR A 47 16.36 10.83 19.46
CA THR A 47 15.21 11.45 20.12
C THR A 47 15.04 12.88 19.63
N VAL A 48 13.86 13.21 19.12
CA VAL A 48 13.55 14.52 18.53
C VAL A 48 12.45 15.25 19.31
N THR A 49 12.49 16.57 19.29
CA THR A 49 11.43 17.44 19.83
C THR A 49 10.68 18.13 18.69
N SER A 50 9.36 18.27 18.83
CA SER A 50 8.54 18.92 17.81
C SER A 50 8.75 20.44 17.76
N PRO A 51 8.80 21.06 16.55
CA PRO A 51 8.75 20.42 15.24
C PRO A 51 10.13 19.90 14.82
N PHE A 52 10.14 18.74 14.15
CA PHE A 52 11.34 18.19 13.53
C PHE A 52 11.09 17.85 12.06
N LYS A 53 12.17 17.67 11.30
CA LYS A 53 12.13 17.36 9.87
C LYS A 53 12.52 15.90 9.65
N VAL A 54 11.67 15.20 8.89
CA VAL A 54 12.04 13.92 8.29
C VAL A 54 12.56 14.20 6.88
N GLN A 55 13.76 13.72 6.58
CA GLN A 55 14.37 13.85 5.27
C GLN A 55 14.59 12.46 4.67
N PHE A 56 13.97 12.23 3.52
CA PHE A 56 14.14 11.00 2.75
C PHE A 56 15.36 11.11 1.83
N GLY A 57 16.06 9.99 1.71
CA GLY A 57 17.01 9.73 0.65
C GLY A 57 16.46 8.70 -0.33
N LEU A 58 16.88 8.81 -1.58
CA LEU A 58 16.49 7.93 -2.66
C LEU A 58 17.66 7.75 -3.62
N LYS A 59 17.89 6.52 -4.05
CA LYS A 59 18.91 6.16 -5.04
C LYS A 59 18.31 5.21 -6.07
N GLY A 60 18.72 5.33 -7.33
CA GLY A 60 18.37 4.39 -8.39
C GLY A 60 16.92 4.46 -8.88
N MET A 61 16.13 5.44 -8.45
CA MET A 61 14.75 5.66 -8.93
C MET A 61 14.33 7.13 -8.79
N GLY A 62 13.23 7.51 -9.45
CA GLY A 62 12.64 8.84 -9.35
C GLY A 62 11.45 8.95 -8.39
N VAL A 63 10.96 10.17 -8.18
CA VAL A 63 9.75 10.45 -7.41
C VAL A 63 8.68 11.06 -8.32
N ALA A 64 7.48 10.52 -8.30
CA ALA A 64 6.29 11.00 -9.01
C ALA A 64 5.10 11.11 -8.05
N PRO A 65 4.05 11.90 -8.39
CA PRO A 65 2.83 11.95 -7.59
C PRO A 65 2.15 10.59 -7.45
N ALA A 66 1.50 10.34 -6.32
CA ALA A 66 0.77 9.11 -6.08
C ALA A 66 -0.32 8.89 -7.15
N GLY A 67 -0.41 7.66 -7.67
CA GLY A 67 -1.40 7.26 -8.67
C GLY A 67 -1.04 7.64 -10.12
N VAL A 68 0.11 8.25 -10.37
CA VAL A 68 0.60 8.51 -11.73
C VAL A 68 1.56 7.40 -12.14
N ASP A 69 1.30 6.78 -13.28
CA ASP A 69 2.17 5.74 -13.85
C ASP A 69 3.32 6.39 -14.64
N VAL A 70 4.43 6.63 -13.95
CA VAL A 70 5.70 7.05 -14.56
C VAL A 70 6.73 5.96 -14.33
N PRO A 71 7.36 5.40 -15.38
CA PRO A 71 8.34 4.33 -15.25
C PRO A 71 9.45 4.67 -14.26
N GLU A 72 9.87 3.68 -13.46
CA GLU A 72 11.00 3.79 -12.53
C GLU A 72 10.85 4.92 -11.48
N THR A 73 9.62 5.24 -11.13
CA THR A 73 9.30 6.22 -10.08
C THR A 73 8.36 5.65 -9.03
N GLY A 74 8.31 6.32 -7.88
CA GLY A 74 7.35 6.05 -6.82
C GLY A 74 7.04 7.31 -6.01
N HIS A 75 6.49 7.13 -4.82
CA HIS A 75 6.24 8.22 -3.86
C HIS A 75 6.61 7.76 -2.45
N HIS A 76 7.05 8.69 -1.61
CA HIS A 76 7.46 8.37 -0.25
C HIS A 76 6.25 8.23 0.68
N HIS A 77 6.28 7.20 1.51
CA HIS A 77 5.40 7.04 2.66
C HIS A 77 6.24 7.09 3.93
N LEU A 78 5.75 7.83 4.94
CA LEU A 78 6.27 7.75 6.30
C LEU A 78 5.25 6.96 7.13
N LEU A 79 5.62 5.75 7.54
CA LEU A 79 4.79 4.92 8.40
C LEU A 79 5.33 5.02 9.83
N ILE A 80 4.47 5.38 10.78
CA ILE A 80 4.80 5.50 12.20
C ILE A 80 3.84 4.58 12.96
N ASP A 81 4.38 3.70 13.78
CA ASP A 81 3.61 2.79 14.67
C ASP A 81 2.50 2.01 13.95
N VAL A 82 2.75 1.56 12.72
CA VAL A 82 1.83 0.72 11.95
C VAL A 82 1.79 -0.70 12.52
N LYS A 83 0.62 -1.36 12.42
CA LYS A 83 0.32 -2.68 12.99
C LYS A 83 0.55 -3.82 12.00
#